data_AF-A0A5C9CID4-F1
#
_entry.id   AF-A0A5C9CID4-F1
#
_cell.length_a   1.000
_cell.length_b   1.000
_cell.length_c   1.000
_cell.angle_alpha   90.00
_cell.angle_beta   90.00
_cell.angle_gamma   90.00
#
_symmetry.space_group_name_H-M   'P 1'
#
loop_
_entity.id
_entity.type
_entity.pdbx_description
1 polymer ?
#
loop_
_entity_poly.entity_id
_entity_poly.type
_entity_poly.pdbx_seq_one_letter_code
_entity_poly.pdbx_strand_id
1 'polypeptide(L)'
;MNADNTMADRPDLCDLTADEIAPLERLFDPLTPDTWRDFARSHYLTLRTLFAGQQTDADLAGLAMQLTKGIATDLGGSQPYISVGSQLMASARSRQVIELCNKGKSYSEVARLVGKITEPRVRQIERAWRQEQRSLRQGKLDL
;
A
#
# COMPACT_ATOMS: atom_id res chain seq x y z
N MET A 1 3.49 -14.47 17.68
CA MET A 1 2.46 -13.66 16.99
C MET A 1 2.75 -13.76 15.51
N ASN A 2 1.90 -14.40 14.71
CA ASN A 2 2.17 -14.63 13.28
C ASN A 2 2.09 -13.30 12.52
N ALA A 3 3.23 -12.80 12.04
CA ALA A 3 3.32 -11.55 11.26
C ALA A 3 2.47 -11.57 9.97
N ASP A 4 2.11 -12.77 9.50
CA ASP A 4 1.38 -13.01 8.25
C ASP A 4 -0.06 -12.45 8.26
N ASN A 5 -0.71 -12.40 9.43
CA ASN A 5 -2.08 -11.85 9.51
C ASN A 5 -2.10 -10.32 9.72
N THR A 6 -1.04 -9.75 10.30
CA THR A 6 -0.98 -8.31 10.65
C THR A 6 -0.82 -7.40 9.44
N MET A 7 -0.17 -7.89 8.38
CA MET A 7 -0.02 -7.14 7.12
C MET A 7 -1.29 -7.13 6.26
N ALA A 8 -2.20 -8.08 6.47
CA ALA A 8 -3.50 -8.05 5.81
C ALA A 8 -4.33 -6.83 6.26
N ASP A 9 -4.29 -6.49 7.55
CA ASP A 9 -5.05 -5.38 8.15
C ASP A 9 -4.37 -4.01 7.99
N ARG A 10 -3.22 -3.95 7.30
CA ARG A 10 -2.51 -2.70 7.04
C ARG A 10 -3.41 -1.76 6.21
N PRO A 11 -3.62 -0.50 6.63
CA PRO A 11 -4.39 0.46 5.85
C PRO A 11 -3.74 0.73 4.49
N ASP A 12 -4.52 1.25 3.54
CA ASP A 12 -3.95 1.88 2.35
C ASP A 12 -3.48 3.30 2.72
N LEU A 13 -2.45 3.80 2.04
CA LEU A 13 -1.94 5.16 2.26
C LEU A 13 -3.03 6.23 2.11
N CYS A 14 -4.01 6.01 1.23
CA CYS A 14 -5.12 6.93 1.00
C CYS A 14 -6.14 6.98 2.15
N ASP A 15 -6.06 6.06 3.13
CA ASP A 15 -7.01 6.01 4.24
C ASP A 15 -6.55 6.80 5.47
N LEU A 16 -5.29 7.23 5.49
CA LEU A 16 -4.74 7.96 6.62
C LEU A 16 -5.28 9.39 6.64
N THR A 17 -5.72 9.81 7.82
CA THR A 17 -6.05 11.21 8.07
C THR A 17 -4.80 12.09 8.09
N ALA A 18 -4.99 13.40 7.91
CA ALA A 18 -3.91 14.37 7.97
C ALA A 18 -3.18 14.32 9.33
N ASP A 19 -3.91 14.13 10.42
CA ASP A 19 -3.33 14.09 11.77
C ASP A 19 -2.48 12.84 11.99
N GLU A 20 -2.88 11.70 11.42
CA GLU A 20 -2.15 10.44 11.55
C GLU A 20 -0.82 10.43 10.80
N ILE A 21 -0.73 11.15 9.67
CA ILE A 21 0.50 11.24 8.88
C ILE A 21 1.39 12.42 9.29
N ALA A 22 0.83 13.42 9.97
CA ALA A 22 1.55 14.62 10.39
C ALA A 22 2.88 14.36 11.15
N PRO A 23 3.01 13.35 12.03
CA PRO A 23 4.29 13.04 12.67
C PRO A 23 5.42 12.77 11.67
N LEU A 24 5.13 12.08 10.57
CA LEU A 24 6.08 11.84 9.49
C LEU A 24 6.27 13.08 8.61
N GLU A 25 5.18 13.75 8.22
CA GLU A 25 5.29 14.85 7.25
C GLU A 25 6.12 16.02 7.76
N ARG A 26 6.12 16.26 9.07
CA ARG A 26 6.97 17.28 9.72
C ARG A 26 8.47 16.99 9.59
N LEU A 27 8.86 15.74 9.32
CA LEU A 27 10.26 15.35 9.16
C LEU A 27 10.78 15.55 7.74
N PHE A 28 9.91 15.82 6.77
CA PHE A 28 10.34 16.03 5.40
C PHE A 28 10.91 17.43 5.20
N ASP A 29 12.11 17.51 4.63
CA ASP A 29 12.60 18.75 4.03
C ASP A 29 11.74 19.08 2.80
N PRO A 30 11.40 20.36 2.52
CA PRO A 30 10.66 20.77 1.31
C PRO A 30 11.23 20.21 0.00
N LEU A 31 12.55 20.04 -0.09
CA LEU A 31 13.26 19.53 -1.26
C LEU A 31 13.28 18.01 -1.36
N THR A 32 12.72 17.29 -0.38
CA THR A 32 12.65 15.82 -0.42
C THR A 32 11.83 15.38 -1.64
N PRO A 33 12.40 14.58 -2.57
CA PRO A 33 11.67 14.08 -3.74
C PRO A 33 10.45 13.22 -3.36
N ASP A 34 9.39 13.30 -4.16
CA ASP A 34 8.11 12.62 -3.88
C ASP A 34 8.26 11.11 -3.73
N THR A 35 9.09 10.47 -4.55
CA THR A 35 9.36 9.03 -4.45
C THR A 35 9.89 8.63 -3.07
N TRP A 36 10.77 9.44 -2.48
CA TRP A 36 11.29 9.18 -1.13
C TRP A 36 10.25 9.46 -0.04
N ARG A 37 9.38 10.46 -0.24
CA ARG A 37 8.23 10.68 0.63
C ARG A 37 7.30 9.47 0.62
N ASP A 38 7.03 8.90 -0.55
CA ASP A 38 6.15 7.74 -0.70
C ASP A 38 6.73 6.48 -0.05
N PHE A 39 8.04 6.25 -0.18
CA PHE A 39 8.71 5.19 0.57
C PHE A 39 8.58 5.40 2.08
N ALA A 40 8.90 6.59 2.58
CA ALA A 40 8.82 6.88 4.02
C ALA A 40 7.40 6.70 4.56
N ARG A 41 6.38 7.19 3.83
CA ARG A 41 4.97 6.98 4.19
C ARG A 41 4.60 5.50 4.23
N SER A 42 5.07 4.72 3.26
CA SER A 42 4.83 3.27 3.23
C SER A 42 5.47 2.57 4.44
N HIS A 43 6.73 2.86 4.76
CA HIS A 43 7.41 2.30 5.95
C HIS A 43 6.70 2.70 7.24
N TYR A 44 6.35 3.97 7.39
CA TYR A 44 5.65 4.48 8.57
C TYR A 44 4.33 3.76 8.80
N LEU A 45 3.53 3.58 7.76
CA LEU A 45 2.26 2.87 7.85
C LEU A 45 2.46 1.41 8.27
N THR A 46 3.44 0.72 7.69
CA THR A 46 3.79 -0.65 8.07
C THR A 46 4.20 -0.73 9.54
N LEU A 47 5.03 0.21 9.99
CA LEU A 47 5.50 0.27 11.37
C LEU A 47 4.35 0.56 12.36
N ARG A 48 3.44 1.49 12.04
CA ARG A 48 2.24 1.74 12.86
C ARG A 48 1.37 0.49 12.99
N THR A 49 1.21 -0.28 11.93
CA THR A 49 0.44 -1.52 11.96
C THR A 49 1.12 -2.60 12.81
N LEU A 50 2.44 -2.76 12.72
CA LEU A 50 3.18 -3.80 13.45
C LEU A 50 3.41 -3.47 14.92
N PHE A 51 3.62 -2.20 15.24
CA PHE A 51 4.00 -1.72 16.57
C PHE A 51 2.90 -0.89 17.24
N ALA A 52 1.65 -1.08 16.82
CA ALA A 52 0.49 -0.40 17.40
C ALA A 52 0.49 -0.55 18.94
N GLY A 53 0.47 0.58 19.64
CA GLY A 53 0.46 0.65 21.10
C GLY A 53 1.81 0.32 21.79
N GLN A 54 2.87 0.04 21.03
CA GLN A 54 4.20 -0.30 21.57
C GLN A 54 5.21 0.86 21.43
N GLN A 55 5.03 1.73 20.45
CA GLN A 55 5.92 2.86 20.15
C GLN A 55 5.08 4.10 19.87
N THR A 56 5.65 5.29 20.08
CA THR A 56 4.94 6.53 19.74
C THR A 56 4.97 6.78 18.23
N ASP A 57 3.98 7.50 17.71
CA ASP A 57 3.96 7.87 16.28
C ASP A 57 5.20 8.69 15.87
N ALA A 58 5.79 9.45 16.79
CA ALA A 58 7.04 10.18 16.55
C ALA A 58 8.24 9.23 16.38
N ASP A 59 8.35 8.20 17.23
CA ASP A 59 9.42 7.19 17.13
C ASP A 59 9.31 6.40 15.82
N LEU A 60 8.09 6.00 15.47
CA LEU A 60 7.82 5.27 14.22
C LEU A 60 8.10 6.12 12.98
N ALA A 61 7.79 7.42 13.01
CA ALA A 61 8.13 8.36 11.94
C ALA A 61 9.65 8.49 11.78
N GLY A 62 10.39 8.59 12.89
CA GLY A 62 11.85 8.61 12.90
C GLY A 62 12.45 7.34 12.29
N LEU A 63 11.95 6.16 12.67
CA LEU A 63 12.38 4.88 12.12
C LEU A 63 12.08 4.77 10.61
N ALA A 64 10.89 5.18 10.17
CA ALA A 64 10.53 5.17 8.75
C ALA A 64 11.49 6.03 7.90
N MET A 65 11.90 7.19 8.42
CA MET A 65 12.90 8.04 7.77
C MET A 65 14.27 7.36 7.70
N GLN A 66 14.70 6.66 8.75
CA GLN A 66 15.97 5.93 8.73
C GLN A 66 15.96 4.78 7.71
N LEU A 67 14.89 4.00 7.65
CA LEU A 67 14.73 2.91 6.67
C LEU A 67 14.77 3.45 5.23
N THR A 68 14.09 4.57 4.99
CA THR A 68 14.07 5.22 3.66
C THR A 68 15.45 5.74 3.26
N LYS A 69 16.21 6.31 4.21
CA LYS A 69 17.60 6.74 3.96
C LYS A 69 18.53 5.57 3.67
N GLY A 70 18.34 4.42 4.33
CA GLY A 70 19.06 3.19 4.02
C GLY A 70 18.87 2.77 2.57
N ILE A 71 17.61 2.71 2.11
CA ILE A 71 17.28 2.42 0.70
C ILE A 71 17.95 3.43 -0.24
N ALA A 72 17.87 4.73 0.05
CA ALA A 72 18.50 5.74 -0.78
C ALA A 72 20.02 5.63 -0.83
N THR A 73 20.65 5.17 0.25
CA THR A 73 22.11 4.94 0.32
C THR A 73 22.51 3.74 -0.54
N ASP A 74 21.75 2.64 -0.44
CA ASP A 74 22.11 1.38 -1.09
C ASP A 74 21.69 1.31 -2.56
N LEU A 75 20.55 1.92 -2.90
CA LEU A 75 19.92 1.82 -4.22
C LEU A 75 19.89 3.17 -4.96
N GLY A 76 20.45 4.23 -4.38
CA GLY A 76 20.59 5.54 -5.01
C GLY A 76 21.34 5.43 -6.34
N GLY A 77 20.77 6.01 -7.40
CA GLY A 77 21.33 5.93 -8.76
C GLY A 77 20.87 4.72 -9.58
N SER A 78 20.14 3.78 -8.99
CA SER A 78 19.42 2.73 -9.70
C SER A 78 17.92 3.06 -9.79
N GLN A 79 17.25 2.72 -10.91
CA GLN A 79 15.79 2.82 -11.03
C GLN A 79 15.18 1.42 -10.90
N PRO A 80 14.76 1.00 -9.69
CA PRO A 80 14.03 -0.25 -9.55
C PRO A 80 12.63 -0.11 -10.16
N TYR A 81 12.28 -1.00 -11.08
CA TYR A 81 10.90 -1.11 -11.58
C TYR A 81 10.04 -1.81 -10.52
N ILE A 82 9.14 -1.06 -9.88
CA ILE A 82 8.17 -1.61 -8.94
C ILE A 82 6.92 -2.01 -9.72
N SER A 83 6.73 -3.30 -9.96
CA SER A 83 5.52 -3.80 -10.61
C SER A 83 4.31 -3.63 -9.70
N VAL A 84 3.39 -2.76 -10.09
CA VAL A 84 2.15 -2.42 -9.38
C VAL A 84 1.20 -3.63 -9.19
N GLY A 85 1.39 -4.71 -9.96
CA GLY A 85 0.52 -5.90 -9.95
C GLY A 85 0.66 -6.79 -8.73
N SER A 86 1.89 -7.10 -8.28
CA SER A 86 2.13 -8.09 -7.22
C SER A 86 1.58 -7.72 -5.83
N GLN A 87 1.24 -6.44 -5.62
CA GLN A 87 0.78 -5.92 -4.33
C GLN A 87 -0.74 -5.80 -4.22
N LEU A 88 -1.49 -6.03 -5.29
CA LEU A 88 -2.95 -5.87 -5.25
C LEU A 88 -3.64 -6.89 -4.34
N MET A 89 -3.02 -8.06 -4.16
CA MET A 89 -3.46 -9.07 -3.20
C MET A 89 -2.83 -8.87 -1.80
N ALA A 90 -2.00 -7.85 -1.58
CA ALA A 90 -1.41 -7.58 -0.27
C ALA A 90 -2.38 -6.85 0.67
N SER A 91 -3.23 -5.94 0.16
CA SER A 91 -4.21 -5.24 1.01
C SER A 91 -5.49 -6.07 1.18
N ALA A 92 -5.96 -6.24 2.43
CA ALA A 92 -7.23 -6.92 2.70
C ALA A 92 -8.40 -6.24 1.99
N ARG A 93 -8.34 -4.90 1.85
CA ARG A 93 -9.38 -4.14 1.14
C ARG A 93 -9.44 -4.48 -0.34
N SER A 94 -8.29 -4.55 -1.03
CA SER A 94 -8.29 -4.93 -2.44
C SER A 94 -8.79 -6.37 -2.62
N ARG A 95 -8.48 -7.30 -1.71
CA ARG A 95 -9.09 -8.65 -1.72
C ARG A 95 -10.60 -8.59 -1.55
N GLN A 96 -11.09 -7.81 -0.59
CA GLN A 96 -12.53 -7.64 -0.34
C GLN A 96 -13.26 -7.04 -1.56
N VAL A 97 -12.65 -6.05 -2.23
CA VAL A 97 -13.15 -5.48 -3.49
C VAL A 97 -13.29 -6.56 -4.56
N ILE A 98 -12.22 -7.35 -4.79
CA ILE A 98 -12.23 -8.42 -5.79
C ILE A 98 -13.26 -9.50 -5.45
N GLU A 99 -13.39 -9.87 -4.18
CA GLU A 99 -14.39 -10.85 -3.73
C GLU A 99 -15.82 -10.38 -4.03
N LEU A 100 -16.15 -9.13 -3.72
CA LEU A 100 -17.47 -8.57 -3.99
C LEU A 100 -17.74 -8.42 -5.50
N CYS A 101 -16.74 -8.01 -6.29
CA CYS A 101 -16.84 -7.99 -7.75
C CYS A 101 -17.08 -9.39 -8.33
N ASN A 102 -16.38 -10.41 -7.83
CA ASN A 102 -16.57 -11.81 -8.25
C ASN A 102 -17.95 -12.38 -7.86
N LYS A 103 -18.57 -11.85 -6.81
CA LYS A 103 -19.97 -12.13 -6.43
C LYS A 103 -21.00 -11.40 -7.32
N GLY A 104 -20.55 -10.67 -8.35
CA GLY A 104 -21.41 -9.97 -9.30
C GLY A 104 -21.97 -8.64 -8.80
N LYS A 105 -21.41 -8.06 -7.73
CA LYS A 105 -21.82 -6.74 -7.25
C LYS A 105 -21.35 -5.64 -8.20
N SER A 106 -22.22 -4.65 -8.43
CA SER A 106 -21.87 -3.46 -9.22
C SER A 106 -20.83 -2.61 -8.49
N TYR A 107 -20.03 -1.81 -9.21
CA TYR A 107 -18.98 -1.01 -8.57
C TYR A 107 -19.51 -0.01 -7.54
N SER A 108 -20.72 0.52 -7.74
CA SER A 108 -21.40 1.40 -6.78
C SER A 108 -21.73 0.67 -5.49
N GLU A 109 -22.25 -0.56 -5.58
CA GLU A 109 -22.50 -1.41 -4.42
C GLU A 109 -21.21 -1.79 -3.70
N VAL A 110 -20.15 -2.13 -4.44
CA VAL A 110 -18.84 -2.47 -3.86
C VAL A 110 -18.25 -1.27 -3.12
N ALA A 111 -18.24 -0.08 -3.72
CA ALA A 111 -17.76 1.14 -3.09
C ALA A 111 -18.51 1.44 -1.78
N ARG A 112 -19.84 1.28 -1.79
CA ARG A 112 -20.68 1.44 -0.60
C ARG A 112 -20.39 0.39 0.48
N LEU A 113 -20.23 -0.88 0.11
CA LEU A 113 -20.04 -1.99 1.04
C LEU A 113 -18.65 -2.01 1.69
N VAL A 114 -17.61 -1.67 0.92
CA VAL A 114 -16.24 -1.61 1.41
C VAL A 114 -16.00 -0.35 2.25
N GLY A 115 -16.66 0.75 1.89
CA GLY A 115 -16.47 2.04 2.53
C GLY A 115 -15.10 2.64 2.24
N LYS A 116 -14.99 3.97 2.35
CA LYS A 116 -13.73 4.74 2.16
C LYS A 116 -13.09 4.65 0.76
N ILE A 117 -13.73 4.05 -0.24
CA ILE A 117 -13.25 4.02 -1.62
C ILE A 117 -14.33 4.45 -2.62
N THR A 118 -13.91 5.01 -3.74
CA THR A 118 -14.80 5.49 -4.81
C THR A 118 -14.95 4.43 -5.92
N GLU A 119 -16.02 4.51 -6.72
CA GLU A 119 -16.21 3.59 -7.86
C GLU A 119 -15.05 3.56 -8.87
N PRO A 120 -14.40 4.71 -9.22
CA PRO A 120 -13.20 4.69 -10.05
C PRO A 120 -12.07 3.86 -9.43
N ARG A 121 -11.90 3.93 -8.10
CA ARG A 121 -10.89 3.16 -7.38
C ARG A 121 -11.21 1.66 -7.39
N VAL A 122 -12.48 1.29 -7.24
CA VAL A 122 -12.95 -0.11 -7.39
C VAL A 122 -12.59 -0.64 -8.78
N ARG A 123 -12.89 0.12 -9.84
CA ARG A 123 -12.57 -0.26 -11.23
C ARG A 123 -11.06 -0.39 -11.46
N GLN A 124 -10.27 0.51 -10.89
CA GLN A 124 -8.80 0.46 -10.99
C GLN A 124 -8.25 -0.82 -10.36
N ILE A 125 -8.73 -1.17 -9.16
CA ILE A 125 -8.36 -2.41 -8.46
C ILE A 125 -8.72 -3.63 -9.32
N GLU A 126 -9.97 -3.73 -9.77
CA GLU A 126 -10.39 -4.88 -10.57
C GLU A 126 -9.61 -5.03 -11.89
N ARG A 127 -9.35 -3.91 -12.59
CA ARG A 127 -8.57 -3.91 -13.83
C ARG A 127 -7.15 -4.42 -13.61
N ALA A 128 -6.49 -3.95 -12.55
CA ALA A 128 -5.13 -4.36 -12.23
C ALA A 128 -5.07 -5.85 -11.87
N TRP A 129 -6.04 -6.36 -11.09
CA TRP A 129 -6.15 -7.78 -10.79
C TRP A 129 -6.36 -8.63 -12.05
N ARG A 130 -7.26 -8.23 -12.95
CA ARG A 130 -7.48 -8.93 -14.23
C ARG A 130 -6.24 -8.91 -15.14
N GLN A 131 -5.38 -7.89 -15.04
CA GLN A 131 -4.13 -7.84 -15.77
C GLN A 131 -3.12 -8.83 -15.20
N GLU A 132 -2.99 -8.92 -13.87
CA GLU A 132 -2.15 -9.90 -13.18
C GLU A 132 -2.59 -11.34 -13.45
N GLN A 133 -3.89 -11.62 -13.38
CA GLN A 133 -4.43 -12.95 -13.73
C GLN A 133 -4.11 -13.33 -15.18
N ARG A 134 -4.08 -12.35 -16.09
CA ARG A 134 -3.69 -12.58 -17.49
C ARG A 134 -2.20 -12.84 -17.64
N SER A 135 -1.33 -12.08 -16.98
CA SER A 135 0.12 -12.31 -17.04
C SER A 135 0.50 -13.68 -16.44
N LEU A 136 -0.14 -14.08 -15.34
CA LEU A 136 0.06 -15.40 -14.73
C LEU A 136 -0.40 -16.56 -15.64
N ARG A 137 -1.46 -16.36 -16.42
CA ARG A 137 -1.93 -17.34 -17.41
C ARG A 137 -1.07 -17.38 -18.67
N GLN A 138 -0.54 -16.23 -19.11
CA GLN A 138 0.32 -16.13 -20.30
C GLN A 138 1.72 -16.71 -20.06
N GLY A 139 2.25 -16.66 -18.85
CA GLY A 139 3.51 -17.33 -18.48
C GLY A 139 3.46 -18.86 -18.45
N LYS A 140 2.31 -19.48 -18.80
CA LYS A 140 2.11 -20.94 -18.93
C LYS A 140 1.94 -21.43 -20.37
N LEU A 141 2.14 -20.57 -21.36
CA LEU A 141 2.24 -21.01 -22.75
C LEU A 141 3.69 -21.43 -23.00
N ASP A 142 3.98 -22.71 -22.77
CA ASP A 142 5.14 -23.36 -23.38
C ASP A 142 4.97 -23.24 -24.90
N LEU A 143 5.89 -22.51 -25.54
CA LEU A 143 6.12 -22.59 -26.98
C LEU A 143 7.07 -23.76 -27.26
#